data_AF-A0AA39R677-F1
#
_entry.id   AF-A0AA39R677-F1
#
_cell.length_a   1.000
_cell.length_b   1.000
_cell.length_c   1.000
_cell.angle_alpha   90.00
_cell.angle_beta   90.00
_cell.angle_gamma   90.00
#
_symmetry.space_group_name_H-M   'P 1'
#
loop_
_entity.id
_entity.type
_entity.pdbx_description
1 polymer ?
#
loop_
_entity_poly.entity_id
_entity_poly.type
_entity_poly.pdbx_seq_one_letter_code
_entity_poly.pdbx_strand_id
1 'polypeptide(L)'
;MASSLSWLHTCKLSQLKALAIATGINSSGTKTLLTTQLLSHLPNGHFNPNNTNPPNHSTNNDPLNIISIDMGIRNLAYCRILLPQSHSPPSKSKSKPSSIPTTTLGPPKITEWTRIAISPRTLPLPSNPPSKTTTKEPFDPPTYSHHAYTLVLTLLSPSPPPTHILIERQRYRSMGGASVQEWTLRGMAWVQWEKNRRLIMEKGVQALDELGKG
;
A
#
# COMPACT_ATOMS: atom_id res chain seq x y z
N MET A 1 -0.62 19.90 -26.12
CA MET A 1 -1.26 19.37 -24.90
C MET A 1 -0.78 20.19 -23.72
N ALA A 2 -1.51 21.24 -23.33
CA ALA A 2 -1.25 21.91 -22.05
C ALA A 2 -1.42 20.85 -20.95
N SER A 3 -0.33 20.56 -20.24
CA SER A 3 -0.29 19.53 -19.19
C SER A 3 -1.51 19.70 -18.26
N SER A 4 -2.32 18.66 -18.12
CA SER A 4 -3.46 18.61 -17.18
C SER A 4 -3.04 18.92 -15.73
N LEU A 5 -1.74 18.98 -15.47
CA LEU A 5 -1.10 19.26 -14.20
C LEU A 5 -0.35 20.60 -14.16
N SER A 6 -0.51 21.46 -15.17
CA SER A 6 0.12 22.80 -15.22
C SER A 6 -0.21 23.68 -14.00
N TRP A 7 -1.36 23.45 -13.36
CA TRP A 7 -1.77 24.10 -12.11
C TRP A 7 -0.83 23.80 -10.92
N LEU A 8 -0.02 22.73 -10.98
CA LEU A 8 0.98 22.47 -9.94
C LEU A 8 2.04 23.57 -9.86
N HIS A 9 2.31 24.29 -10.97
CA HIS A 9 3.24 25.41 -10.97
C HIS A 9 2.68 26.64 -10.23
N THR A 10 1.35 26.79 -10.17
CA THR A 10 0.69 27.93 -9.51
C THR A 10 0.49 27.71 -8.01
N CYS A 11 0.66 26.48 -7.51
CA CYS A 11 0.50 26.14 -6.10
C CYS A 11 1.54 26.79 -5.18
N LYS A 12 1.14 27.14 -3.96
CA LYS A 12 2.03 27.54 -2.86
C LYS A 12 2.81 26.31 -2.35
N LEU A 13 3.95 26.55 -1.69
CA LEU A 13 4.76 25.46 -1.13
C LEU A 13 3.99 24.60 -0.12
N SER A 14 3.18 25.21 0.74
CA SER A 14 2.33 24.49 1.70
C SER A 14 1.33 23.56 1.00
N GLN A 15 0.75 24.00 -0.11
CA GLN A 15 -0.18 23.21 -0.92
C GLN A 15 0.53 22.01 -1.58
N LEU A 16 1.73 22.23 -2.14
CA LEU A 16 2.53 21.14 -2.71
C LEU A 16 2.95 20.12 -1.65
N LYS A 17 3.30 20.57 -0.44
CA LYS A 17 3.58 19.68 0.69
C LYS A 17 2.34 18.87 1.10
N ALA A 18 1.18 19.51 1.17
CA ALA A 18 -0.09 18.85 1.48
C ALA A 18 -0.41 17.77 0.43
N LEU A 19 -0.26 18.10 -0.86
CA LEU A 19 -0.43 17.15 -1.96
C LEU A 19 0.57 15.99 -1.84
N ALA A 20 1.86 16.29 -1.63
CA ALA A 20 2.89 15.27 -1.49
C ALA A 20 2.59 14.32 -0.33
N ILE A 21 2.19 14.83 0.85
CA ILE A 21 1.78 14.01 2.00
C ILE A 21 0.56 13.15 1.64
N ALA A 22 -0.48 13.77 1.08
CA ALA A 22 -1.73 13.09 0.71
C ALA A 22 -1.52 12.00 -0.33
N THR A 23 -0.51 12.16 -1.19
CA THR A 23 -0.08 11.20 -2.20
C THR A 23 1.27 10.59 -1.85
N GLY A 24 1.62 10.42 -0.58
CA GLY A 24 2.74 9.57 -0.13
C GLY A 24 4.11 9.85 -0.79
N ILE A 25 4.27 11.01 -1.42
CA ILE A 25 5.51 11.51 -2.00
C ILE A 25 6.25 12.22 -0.87
N ASN A 26 7.59 12.19 -0.92
CA ASN A 26 8.39 12.93 0.05
C ASN A 26 8.02 14.43 0.00
N SER A 27 7.53 14.97 1.10
CA SER A 27 7.09 16.37 1.22
C SER A 27 8.22 17.34 1.58
N SER A 28 9.47 16.87 1.58
CA SER A 28 10.66 17.69 1.89
C SER A 28 11.22 18.36 0.64
N GLY A 29 11.78 19.55 0.80
CA GLY A 29 12.48 20.26 -0.26
C GLY A 29 11.77 21.51 -0.77
N THR A 30 12.24 22.01 -1.91
CA THR A 30 11.83 23.28 -2.52
C THR A 30 10.54 23.14 -3.33
N LYS A 31 9.90 24.28 -3.65
CA LYS A 31 8.71 24.32 -4.52
C LYS A 31 8.98 23.62 -5.86
N THR A 32 10.10 23.92 -6.50
CA THR A 32 10.48 23.32 -7.78
C THR A 32 10.63 21.80 -7.69
N LEU A 33 11.30 21.30 -6.65
CA LEU A 33 11.47 19.86 -6.44
C LEU A 33 10.12 19.15 -6.29
N LEU A 34 9.25 19.66 -5.40
CA LEU A 34 7.94 19.07 -5.15
C LEU A 34 7.04 19.11 -6.39
N THR A 35 7.04 20.22 -7.14
CA THR A 35 6.29 20.33 -8.40
C THR A 35 6.77 19.28 -9.41
N THR A 36 8.09 19.12 -9.60
CA THR A 36 8.65 18.12 -10.52
C THR A 36 8.29 16.70 -10.08
N GLN A 37 8.39 16.39 -8.78
CA GLN A 37 8.01 15.07 -8.25
C GLN A 37 6.51 14.79 -8.43
N LEU A 38 5.64 15.75 -8.12
CA LEU A 38 4.20 15.56 -8.32
C LEU A 38 3.85 15.38 -9.80
N LEU A 39 4.48 16.15 -10.70
CA LEU A 39 4.32 16.00 -12.15
C LEU A 39 4.74 14.63 -12.67
N SER A 40 5.81 14.04 -12.13
CA SER A 40 6.28 12.72 -12.57
C SER A 40 5.49 11.57 -11.95
N HIS A 41 5.03 11.70 -10.70
CA HIS A 41 4.39 10.60 -9.97
C HIS A 41 2.87 10.53 -10.16
N LEU A 42 2.16 11.68 -10.25
CA LEU A 42 0.69 11.68 -10.35
C LEU A 42 0.16 10.96 -11.61
N PRO A 43 0.75 11.13 -12.81
CA PRO A 43 0.31 10.40 -14.00
C PRO A 43 0.58 8.88 -13.93
N ASN A 44 1.61 8.48 -13.19
CA ASN A 44 2.16 7.12 -13.21
C ASN A 44 1.70 6.24 -12.03
N GLY A 45 0.58 6.56 -11.38
CA GLY A 45 0.09 5.70 -10.30
C GLY A 45 -0.34 4.32 -10.82
N HIS A 46 -0.22 3.32 -9.94
CA HIS A 46 -0.37 1.89 -10.26
C HIS A 46 -1.73 1.52 -10.88
N PHE A 47 -2.78 2.34 -10.73
CA PHE A 47 -4.11 2.14 -11.32
C PHE A 47 -4.46 3.15 -12.41
N ASN A 48 -3.48 3.66 -13.15
CA ASN A 48 -3.79 4.42 -14.35
C ASN A 48 -4.57 3.50 -15.33
N PRO A 49 -5.84 3.80 -15.67
CA PRO A 49 -6.62 2.99 -16.61
C PRO A 49 -6.02 2.99 -18.03
N ASN A 50 -5.07 3.88 -18.30
CA ASN A 50 -4.30 3.92 -19.54
C ASN A 50 -2.94 3.19 -19.43
N ASN A 51 -2.65 2.52 -18.31
CA ASN A 51 -1.47 1.65 -18.21
C ASN A 51 -1.74 0.40 -19.05
N THR A 52 -1.09 0.34 -20.22
CA THR A 52 -1.28 -0.71 -21.24
C THR A 52 -0.73 -2.07 -20.84
N ASN A 53 -0.10 -2.18 -19.66
CA ASN A 53 0.39 -3.43 -19.09
C ASN A 53 -0.32 -3.74 -17.77
N PRO A 54 -1.64 -4.06 -17.78
CA PRO A 54 -2.22 -4.69 -16.61
C PRO A 54 -1.48 -6.02 -16.35
N PRO A 55 -1.20 -6.40 -15.09
CA PRO A 55 -0.77 -7.77 -14.81
C PRO A 55 -1.80 -8.72 -15.42
N ASN A 56 -1.33 -9.72 -16.16
CA ASN A 56 -2.03 -10.60 -17.14
C ASN A 56 -3.36 -11.28 -16.71
N HIS A 57 -3.95 -10.94 -15.56
CA HIS A 57 -5.16 -11.57 -15.03
C HIS A 57 -6.24 -10.62 -14.47
N SER A 58 -6.04 -9.30 -14.40
CA SER A 58 -7.12 -8.41 -13.93
C SER A 58 -7.98 -7.94 -15.10
N THR A 59 -9.21 -8.46 -15.22
CA THR A 59 -10.21 -7.72 -15.97
C THR A 59 -10.44 -6.41 -15.20
N ASN A 60 -10.65 -5.29 -15.89
CA ASN A 60 -10.75 -3.98 -15.24
C ASN A 60 -11.81 -3.94 -14.10
N ASN A 61 -12.75 -4.88 -14.02
CA ASN A 61 -13.78 -4.90 -12.98
C ASN A 61 -13.46 -5.74 -11.72
N ASP A 62 -12.32 -6.42 -11.68
CA ASP A 62 -12.01 -7.28 -10.53
C ASP A 62 -11.62 -6.44 -9.30
N PRO A 63 -12.13 -6.77 -8.09
CA PRO A 63 -11.74 -6.07 -6.89
C PRO A 63 -10.24 -6.25 -6.61
N LEU A 64 -9.58 -5.21 -6.11
CA LEU A 64 -8.19 -5.34 -5.71
C LEU A 64 -8.11 -6.15 -4.42
N ASN A 65 -7.23 -7.14 -4.41
CA ASN A 65 -6.96 -7.94 -3.23
C ASN A 65 -5.52 -7.67 -2.78
N ILE A 66 -5.39 -6.86 -1.74
CA ILE A 66 -4.11 -6.31 -1.30
C ILE A 66 -3.70 -7.01 -0.02
N ILE A 67 -2.46 -7.50 0.05
CA ILE A 67 -1.84 -7.95 1.30
C ILE A 67 -0.85 -6.89 1.75
N SER A 68 -0.99 -6.41 2.99
CA SER A 68 0.00 -5.53 3.63
C SER A 68 0.76 -6.31 4.70
N ILE A 69 2.09 -6.28 4.67
CA ILE A 69 2.99 -7.02 5.55
C ILE A 69 3.86 -6.05 6.35
N ASP A 70 3.83 -6.19 7.67
CA ASP A 70 4.77 -5.59 8.62
C ASP A 70 5.78 -6.68 9.05
N MET A 71 7.06 -6.44 8.76
CA MET A 71 8.10 -7.46 8.87
C MET A 71 8.65 -7.55 10.30
N GLY A 72 8.53 -8.73 10.91
CA GLY A 72 9.27 -9.11 12.10
C GLY A 72 9.30 -10.63 12.24
N ILE A 73 10.46 -11.25 12.53
CA ILE A 73 10.54 -12.72 12.52
C ILE A 73 9.66 -13.42 13.57
N ARG A 74 9.47 -12.79 14.74
CA ARG A 74 8.59 -13.31 15.80
C ARG A 74 7.21 -12.67 15.81
N ASN A 75 7.04 -11.56 15.08
CA ASN A 75 5.89 -10.69 15.15
C ASN A 75 5.43 -10.29 13.74
N LEU A 76 5.55 -11.19 12.76
CA LEU A 76 5.14 -10.88 11.40
C LEU A 76 3.63 -10.68 11.45
N ALA A 77 3.22 -9.57 10.86
CA ALA A 77 1.84 -9.13 10.94
C ALA A 77 1.41 -8.84 9.50
N TYR A 78 0.26 -9.38 9.10
CA TYR A 78 -0.31 -9.02 7.82
C TYR A 78 -1.81 -8.80 7.90
N CYS A 79 -2.31 -7.95 7.01
CA CYS A 79 -3.73 -7.82 6.77
C CYS A 79 -4.01 -7.97 5.27
N ARG A 80 -5.17 -8.54 4.96
CA ARG A 80 -5.69 -8.65 3.61
C ARG A 80 -6.87 -7.70 3.45
N ILE A 81 -6.82 -6.88 2.42
CA ILE A 81 -7.76 -5.79 2.14
C ILE A 81 -8.34 -6.02 0.75
N LEU A 82 -9.66 -6.17 0.70
CA LEU A 82 -10.41 -6.21 -0.54
C LEU A 82 -10.93 -4.79 -0.86
N LEU A 83 -10.64 -4.28 -2.05
CA LEU A 83 -11.09 -2.98 -2.51
C LEU A 83 -11.95 -3.15 -3.78
N PRO A 84 -13.28 -3.02 -3.67
CA PRO A 84 -14.17 -3.10 -4.82
C PRO A 84 -13.85 -2.02 -5.86
N GLN A 85 -13.84 -2.39 -7.14
CA GLN A 85 -13.69 -1.45 -8.26
C GLN A 85 -15.00 -1.43 -9.06
N SER A 86 -15.44 -0.23 -9.45
CA SER A 86 -16.57 -0.06 -10.37
C SER A 86 -16.16 0.87 -11.50
N HIS A 87 -16.27 0.39 -12.73
CA HIS A 87 -16.01 1.17 -13.93
C HIS A 87 -17.34 1.64 -14.50
N SER A 88 -17.57 2.96 -14.49
CA SER A 88 -18.64 3.54 -15.29
C SER A 88 -18.16 3.70 -16.74
N PRO A 89 -18.89 3.18 -17.74
CA PRO A 89 -18.56 3.44 -19.14
C PRO A 89 -18.62 4.95 -19.43
N PRO A 90 -17.90 5.43 -20.46
CA PRO A 90 -17.92 6.84 -20.82
C PRO A 90 -19.35 7.30 -21.09
N SER A 91 -19.78 8.29 -20.32
CA SER A 91 -21.05 9.01 -20.51
C SER A 91 -21.14 9.50 -21.96
N LYS A 92 -22.15 9.04 -22.72
CA LYS A 92 -22.53 9.64 -24.01
C LYS A 92 -23.29 10.96 -23.80
N SER A 93 -22.80 11.86 -22.94
CA SER A 93 -23.39 13.20 -22.82
C SER A 93 -22.82 14.10 -23.91
N LYS A 94 -23.68 14.66 -24.77
CA LYS A 94 -23.36 15.53 -25.92
C LYS A 94 -22.66 16.87 -25.57
N SER A 95 -22.24 17.08 -24.33
CA SER A 95 -21.76 18.39 -23.83
C SER A 95 -20.54 18.26 -22.92
N LYS A 96 -19.44 17.68 -23.43
CA LYS A 96 -18.01 17.91 -23.10
C LYS A 96 -17.21 16.64 -23.39
N PRO A 97 -16.07 16.72 -24.10
CA PRO A 97 -15.20 15.57 -24.29
C PRO A 97 -14.35 15.35 -23.03
N SER A 98 -14.90 14.67 -22.01
CA SER A 98 -14.08 14.05 -20.97
C SER A 98 -13.98 12.55 -21.28
N SER A 99 -13.09 12.21 -22.18
CA SER A 99 -12.86 10.84 -22.69
C SER A 99 -11.98 10.01 -21.76
N ILE A 100 -12.25 10.02 -20.45
CA ILE A 100 -11.49 9.22 -19.48
C ILE A 100 -12.47 8.28 -18.78
N PRO A 101 -12.31 6.95 -18.89
CA PRO A 101 -13.09 6.02 -18.08
C PRO A 101 -12.82 6.26 -16.60
N THR A 102 -13.88 6.55 -15.84
CA THR A 102 -13.79 6.79 -14.40
C THR A 102 -13.95 5.46 -13.65
N THR A 103 -12.83 4.93 -13.16
CA THR A 103 -12.86 3.90 -12.11
C THR A 103 -13.21 4.55 -10.78
N THR A 104 -14.20 4.02 -10.09
CA THR A 104 -14.52 4.39 -8.71
C THR A 104 -14.09 3.26 -7.78
N LEU A 105 -13.47 3.62 -6.65
CA LEU A 105 -13.05 2.67 -5.63
C LEU A 105 -14.11 2.67 -4.52
N GLY A 106 -14.64 1.49 -4.21
CA GLY A 106 -15.55 1.29 -3.08
C GLY A 106 -14.84 1.43 -1.73
N PRO A 107 -15.57 1.26 -0.61
CA PRO A 107 -14.95 1.23 0.71
C PRO A 107 -14.04 -0.02 0.84
N PRO A 108 -12.83 0.12 1.40
CA PRO A 108 -11.96 -1.03 1.68
C PRO A 108 -12.58 -1.95 2.73
N LYS A 109 -12.44 -3.26 2.54
CA LYS A 109 -12.89 -4.28 3.48
C LYS A 109 -11.69 -5.10 3.94
N ILE A 110 -11.46 -5.17 5.25
CA ILE A 110 -10.45 -6.07 5.82
C ILE A 110 -11.06 -7.46 5.85
N THR A 111 -10.47 -8.39 5.10
CA THR A 111 -10.94 -9.79 5.02
C THR A 111 -10.16 -10.70 5.95
N GLU A 112 -8.93 -10.33 6.26
CA GLU A 112 -8.08 -11.08 7.19
C GLU A 112 -7.13 -10.13 7.92
N TRP A 113 -6.88 -10.43 9.18
CA TRP A 113 -5.95 -9.68 10.02
C TRP A 113 -5.27 -10.65 11.00
N THR A 114 -4.03 -11.01 10.70
CA THR A 114 -3.36 -12.14 11.37
C THR A 114 -1.92 -11.79 11.74
N ARG A 115 -1.51 -12.22 12.93
CA ARG A 115 -0.12 -12.21 13.38
C ARG A 115 0.44 -13.63 13.38
N ILE A 116 1.60 -13.80 12.75
CA ILE A 116 2.31 -15.06 12.61
C ILE A 116 3.70 -14.94 13.23
N ALA A 117 4.07 -15.91 14.06
CA ALA A 117 5.47 -16.13 14.41
C ALA A 117 6.10 -17.03 13.34
N ILE A 118 7.03 -16.46 12.55
CA ILE A 118 7.70 -17.21 11.48
C ILE A 118 8.56 -18.33 12.06
N SER A 119 9.17 -18.06 13.22
CA SER A 119 9.85 -19.07 14.03
C SER A 119 9.23 -19.08 15.43
N PRO A 120 8.32 -20.01 15.72
CA PRO A 120 7.79 -20.17 17.07
C PRO A 120 8.88 -20.72 17.99
N ARG A 121 8.99 -20.15 19.19
CA ARG A 121 9.90 -20.68 20.21
C ARG A 121 9.41 -22.06 20.62
N THR A 122 10.19 -23.10 20.36
CA THR A 122 9.97 -24.40 20.98
C THR A 122 10.09 -24.21 22.49
N LEU A 123 8.98 -24.39 23.21
CA LEU A 123 9.04 -24.53 24.66
C LEU A 123 9.86 -25.80 24.94
N PRO A 124 10.82 -25.76 25.88
CA PRO A 124 11.51 -26.98 26.27
C PRO A 124 10.47 -28.00 26.71
N LEU A 125 10.48 -29.19 26.10
CA LEU A 125 9.79 -30.35 26.65
C LEU A 125 10.33 -30.52 28.09
N PRO A 126 9.52 -30.89 29.09
CA PRO A 126 10.02 -31.16 30.43
C PRO A 126 10.90 -32.43 30.40
N SER A 127 12.17 -32.28 30.03
CA SER A 127 13.20 -33.28 30.25
C SER A 127 13.80 -33.02 31.63
N ASN A 128 13.62 -33.97 32.55
CA ASN A 128 14.46 -34.08 33.74
C ASN A 128 15.81 -34.67 33.31
N PRO A 129 16.98 -34.06 33.61
CA PRO A 129 17.21 -32.89 34.47
C PRO A 129 17.13 -31.55 33.70
N PRO A 130 16.95 -30.41 34.40
CA PRO A 130 16.85 -29.10 33.77
C PRO A 130 18.17 -28.69 33.12
N SER A 131 18.32 -28.93 31.81
CA SER A 131 19.43 -28.34 31.06
C SER A 131 19.16 -26.84 30.89
N LYS A 132 20.05 -26.00 31.44
CA LYS A 132 20.06 -24.53 31.26
C LYS A 132 20.43 -24.12 29.82
N THR A 133 20.21 -24.98 28.83
CA THR A 133 20.53 -24.70 27.44
C THR A 133 19.30 -24.13 26.77
N THR A 134 19.14 -22.80 26.82
CA THR A 134 18.28 -22.12 25.86
C THR A 134 18.79 -22.46 24.46
N THR A 135 18.16 -23.39 23.76
CA THR A 135 18.48 -23.69 22.37
C THR A 135 18.26 -22.40 21.58
N LYS A 136 19.37 -21.81 21.11
CA LYS A 136 19.37 -20.58 20.33
C LYS A 136 18.62 -20.88 19.03
N GLU A 137 17.64 -20.04 18.71
CA GLU A 137 16.89 -20.13 17.46
C GLU A 137 17.88 -20.18 16.28
N PRO A 138 17.81 -21.21 15.42
CA PRO A 138 18.72 -21.33 14.29
C PRO A 138 18.36 -20.28 13.24
N PHE A 139 19.37 -19.51 12.85
CA PHE A 139 19.26 -18.41 11.88
C PHE A 139 20.06 -18.71 10.60
N ASP A 140 20.26 -19.98 10.28
CA ASP A 140 20.98 -20.42 9.08
C ASP A 140 20.10 -20.27 7.81
N PRO A 141 20.73 -20.13 6.63
CA PRO A 141 19.98 -19.93 5.38
C PRO A 141 18.94 -21.02 5.09
N PRO A 142 19.23 -22.34 5.22
CA PRO A 142 18.23 -23.38 5.02
C PRO A 142 16.97 -23.23 5.88
N THR A 143 17.13 -22.97 7.19
CA THR A 143 16.00 -22.74 8.10
C THR A 143 15.16 -21.54 7.66
N TYR A 144 15.80 -20.41 7.31
CA TYR A 144 15.09 -19.24 6.81
C TYR A 144 14.39 -19.48 5.47
N SER A 145 15.02 -20.23 4.56
CA SER A 145 14.41 -20.57 3.27
C SER A 145 13.12 -21.38 3.45
N HIS A 146 13.13 -22.35 4.38
CA HIS A 146 11.93 -23.13 4.71
C HIS A 146 10.81 -22.24 5.27
N HIS A 147 11.13 -21.40 6.24
CA HIS A 147 10.19 -20.44 6.82
C HIS A 147 9.62 -19.46 5.78
N ALA A 148 10.47 -18.92 4.90
CA ALA A 148 10.05 -18.02 3.83
C ALA A 148 9.11 -18.73 2.84
N TYR A 149 9.41 -19.97 2.46
CA TYR A 149 8.55 -20.78 1.61
C TYR A 149 7.16 -20.98 2.21
N THR A 150 7.09 -21.40 3.48
CA THR A 150 5.83 -21.59 4.20
C THR A 150 5.03 -20.29 4.31
N LEU A 151 5.70 -19.17 4.60
CA LEU A 151 5.05 -17.85 4.65
C LEU A 151 4.47 -17.48 3.29
N VAL A 152 5.23 -17.63 2.20
CA VAL A 152 4.76 -17.35 0.84
C VAL A 152 3.53 -18.18 0.51
N LEU A 153 3.55 -19.49 0.78
CA LEU A 153 2.38 -20.34 0.57
C LEU A 153 1.18 -19.87 1.40
N THR A 154 1.39 -19.55 2.68
CA THR A 154 0.32 -19.06 3.56
C THR A 154 -0.33 -17.79 2.99
N LEU A 155 0.48 -16.87 2.48
CA LEU A 155 0.00 -15.59 1.95
C LEU A 155 -0.61 -15.68 0.55
N LEU A 156 -0.14 -16.60 -0.30
CA LEU A 156 -0.56 -16.69 -1.70
C LEU A 156 -1.64 -17.74 -1.97
N SER A 157 -1.76 -18.78 -1.14
CA SER A 157 -2.73 -19.87 -1.35
C SER A 157 -4.20 -19.47 -1.19
N PRO A 158 -4.60 -18.53 -0.30
CA PRO A 158 -6.01 -18.18 -0.18
C PRO A 158 -6.54 -17.52 -1.45
N SER A 159 -7.66 -18.02 -1.96
CA SER A 159 -8.35 -17.51 -3.15
C SER A 159 -9.30 -16.35 -2.82
N PRO A 160 -9.37 -15.28 -3.65
CA PRO A 160 -8.55 -15.05 -4.82
C PRO A 160 -7.09 -14.72 -4.43
N PRO A 161 -6.10 -14.94 -5.32
CA PRO A 161 -4.72 -14.54 -5.05
C PRO A 161 -4.62 -13.02 -4.84
N PRO A 162 -3.59 -12.54 -4.12
CA PRO A 162 -3.37 -11.11 -4.00
C PRO A 162 -3.02 -10.50 -5.36
N THR A 163 -3.62 -9.36 -5.68
CA THR A 163 -3.21 -8.54 -6.83
C THR A 163 -2.00 -7.67 -6.48
N HIS A 164 -1.84 -7.31 -5.20
CA HIS A 164 -0.75 -6.47 -4.70
C HIS A 164 -0.25 -6.97 -3.35
N ILE A 165 1.07 -6.90 -3.16
CA ILE A 165 1.71 -7.17 -1.88
C ILE A 165 2.52 -5.93 -1.48
N LEU A 166 2.13 -5.32 -0.37
CA LEU A 166 2.81 -4.18 0.22
C LEU A 166 3.71 -4.70 1.34
N ILE A 167 5.02 -4.55 1.19
CA ILE A 167 5.99 -4.97 2.21
C ILE A 167 6.66 -3.73 2.78
N GLU A 168 6.55 -3.52 4.09
CA GLU A 168 7.28 -2.44 4.74
C GLU A 168 8.79 -2.73 4.76
N ARG A 169 9.60 -1.73 4.42
CA ARG A 169 11.05 -1.78 4.67
C ARG A 169 11.31 -1.68 6.16
N GLN A 170 11.89 -2.73 6.73
CA GLN A 170 12.30 -2.72 8.13
C GLN A 170 13.28 -1.56 8.41
N ARG A 171 12.99 -0.76 9.42
CA ARG A 171 13.91 0.28 9.89
C ARG A 171 14.89 -0.35 10.88
N TYR A 172 16.19 -0.07 10.73
CA TYR A 172 17.14 -0.41 11.78
C TYR A 172 16.76 0.37 13.05
N ARG A 173 16.33 -0.35 14.11
CA ARG A 173 16.06 0.23 15.43
C ARG A 173 17.00 -0.42 16.43
N SER A 174 17.94 0.36 16.97
CA SER A 174 18.59 0.04 18.25
C SER A 174 17.64 0.47 19.38
N MET A 175 17.31 -0.44 20.32
CA MET A 175 16.42 -0.27 21.49
C MET A 175 14.88 -0.34 21.27
N GLY A 176 14.31 -1.52 21.51
CA GLY A 176 13.53 -1.79 22.74
C GLY A 176 12.14 -1.17 22.97
N GLY A 177 11.52 -0.46 22.03
CA GLY A 177 10.16 0.08 22.21
C GLY A 177 9.05 -0.89 21.79
N ALA A 178 7.95 -0.97 22.56
CA ALA A 178 6.74 -1.71 22.20
C ALA A 178 6.23 -1.23 20.84
N SER A 179 6.22 -2.13 19.84
CA SER A 179 5.74 -1.86 18.49
C SER A 179 4.22 -1.65 18.53
N VAL A 180 3.82 -0.38 18.62
CA VAL A 180 2.44 0.08 18.51
C VAL A 180 1.82 -0.44 17.20
N GLN A 181 0.51 -0.61 17.24
CA GLN A 181 -0.40 -1.14 16.21
C GLN A 181 -0.41 -0.29 14.91
N GLU A 182 0.72 -0.18 14.21
CA GLU A 182 0.89 0.69 13.03
C GLU A 182 0.52 0.01 11.69
N TRP A 183 0.39 -1.31 11.66
CA TRP A 183 0.23 -2.15 10.46
C TRP A 183 -1.06 -1.93 9.65
N THR A 184 -2.26 -1.90 10.26
CA THR A 184 -3.53 -1.66 9.54
C THR A 184 -3.62 -0.24 8.98
N LEU A 185 -3.01 0.73 9.66
CA LEU A 185 -2.95 2.12 9.19
C LEU A 185 -2.24 2.23 7.85
N ARG A 186 -1.35 1.30 7.48
CA ARG A 186 -0.51 1.42 6.27
C ARG A 186 -1.20 0.91 5.02
N GLY A 187 -1.89 -0.22 5.10
CA GLY A 187 -2.78 -0.66 4.01
C GLY A 187 -3.90 0.35 3.76
N MET A 188 -4.50 0.87 4.83
CA MET A 188 -5.49 1.95 4.74
C MET A 188 -4.90 3.27 4.24
N ALA A 189 -3.68 3.62 4.64
CA ALA A 189 -2.96 4.80 4.12
C ALA A 189 -2.67 4.66 2.64
N TRP A 190 -2.37 3.47 2.14
CA TRP A 190 -2.21 3.23 0.71
C TRP A 190 -3.55 3.34 -0.05
N VAL A 191 -4.66 2.85 0.52
CA VAL A 191 -5.99 3.04 -0.07
C VAL A 191 -6.36 4.53 -0.10
N GLN A 192 -6.08 5.24 1.00
CA GLN A 192 -6.31 6.67 1.11
C GLN A 192 -5.42 7.47 0.13
N TRP A 193 -4.18 7.04 -0.04
CA TRP A 193 -3.23 7.57 -1.01
C TRP A 193 -3.79 7.51 -2.43
N GLU A 194 -4.33 6.35 -2.84
CA GLU A 194 -4.89 6.20 -4.18
C GLU A 194 -6.15 7.06 -4.35
N LYS A 195 -7.03 7.11 -3.33
CA LYS A 195 -8.21 7.99 -3.34
C LYS A 195 -7.81 9.47 -3.50
N ASN A 196 -6.84 9.93 -2.71
CA ASN A 196 -6.34 11.30 -2.76
C ASN A 196 -5.73 11.62 -4.13
N ARG A 197 -4.89 10.72 -4.67
CA ARG A 197 -4.28 10.88 -5.99
C ARG A 197 -5.35 11.09 -7.07
N ARG A 198 -6.40 10.26 -7.09
CA ARG A 198 -7.48 10.38 -8.09
C ARG A 198 -8.23 11.70 -7.95
N LEU A 199 -8.57 12.09 -6.72
CA LEU A 199 -9.24 13.36 -6.44
C LEU A 199 -8.42 14.56 -6.94
N ILE A 200 -7.11 14.53 -6.74
CA ILE A 200 -6.18 15.55 -7.24
C ILE A 200 -6.13 15.57 -8.76
N MET A 201 -6.13 14.42 -9.42
CA MET A 201 -6.17 14.33 -10.89
C MET A 201 -7.49 14.85 -11.49
N GLU A 202 -8.60 14.72 -10.76
CA GLU A 202 -9.94 15.14 -11.21
C GLU A 202 -10.22 16.64 -10.93
N LYS A 203 -9.95 17.10 -9.70
CA LYS A 203 -10.33 18.43 -9.22
C LYS A 203 -9.18 19.44 -9.18
N GLY A 204 -7.95 19.00 -9.42
CA GLY A 204 -6.76 19.86 -9.38
C GLY A 204 -6.58 20.54 -8.01
N VAL A 205 -6.35 21.85 -8.00
CA VAL A 205 -6.09 22.61 -6.77
C VAL A 205 -7.27 22.60 -5.79
N GLN A 206 -8.50 22.45 -6.29
CA GLN A 206 -9.71 22.40 -5.46
C GLN A 206 -9.79 21.13 -4.61
N ALA A 207 -9.06 20.07 -4.97
CA ALA A 207 -8.98 18.85 -4.16
C ALA A 207 -8.47 19.15 -2.74
N LEU A 208 -7.66 20.19 -2.56
CA LEU A 208 -7.09 20.57 -1.25
C LEU A 208 -8.15 20.85 -0.18
N ASP A 209 -9.35 21.30 -0.56
CA ASP A 209 -10.44 21.59 0.37
C ASP A 209 -11.11 20.31 0.90
N GLU A 210 -10.82 19.17 0.27
CA GLU A 210 -11.38 17.85 0.58
C GLU A 210 -10.33 16.87 1.14
N LEU A 211 -9.04 17.16 0.97
CA LEU A 211 -7.95 16.37 1.54
C LEU A 211 -7.98 16.47 3.08
N GLY A 212 -8.14 15.33 3.76
CA GLY A 212 -8.11 15.25 5.23
C GLY A 212 -9.47 15.38 5.92
N LYS A 213 -10.59 15.38 5.19
CA LYS A 213 -11.95 15.34 5.75
C LYS A 213 -12.53 13.92 5.95
N GLY A 214 -11.66 12.91 6.02
CA GLY A 214 -12.04 11.49 6.15
C GLY A 214 -11.57 10.89 7.46
#